data_AF-A0AAJ1IKK5-F1
#
_entry.id   AF-A0AAJ1IKK5-F1
#
_cell.length_a   1.000
_cell.length_b   1.000
_cell.length_c   1.000
_cell.angle_alpha   90.00
_cell.angle_beta   90.00
_cell.angle_gamma   90.00
#
_symmetry.space_group_name_H-M   'P 1'
#
loop_
_entity.id
_entity.type
_entity.pdbx_description
1 polymer ?
#
loop_
_entity_poly.entity_id
_entity_poly.type
_entity_poly.pdbx_seq_one_letter_code
_entity_poly.pdbx_strand_id
1 'polypeptide(L)' 'MRNKDIKTRFDNKGFSPMAYAKAYAREKNKREIEKTRVTINKILSGAATGTYKQEDGLTRRIIAQLKKDGVWIGPLPWEK' A
#
# COMPACT_ATOMS: atom_id res chain seq x y z
N MET A 1 -6.03 -14.17 -2.63
CA MET A 1 -4.89 -13.49 -3.31
C MET A 1 -3.60 -13.95 -2.66
N ARG A 2 -2.66 -14.57 -3.37
CA ARG A 2 -1.38 -14.97 -2.77
C ARG A 2 -0.48 -13.73 -2.73
N ASN A 3 0.08 -13.41 -1.56
CA ASN A 3 0.90 -12.20 -1.31
C ASN A 3 2.11 -12.04 -2.25
N LYS A 4 2.57 -13.11 -2.92
CA LYS A 4 3.62 -13.01 -3.94
C LYS A 4 3.18 -12.17 -5.16
N ASP A 5 1.89 -12.20 -5.52
CA ASP A 5 1.40 -11.54 -6.73
C ASP A 5 1.38 -10.01 -6.64
N ILE A 6 1.11 -9.43 -5.46
CA ILE A 6 1.03 -7.97 -5.32
C ILE A 6 2.40 -7.32 -5.41
N LYS A 7 3.42 -7.91 -4.78
CA LYS A 7 4.79 -7.42 -4.86
C LYS A 7 5.32 -7.49 -6.29
N THR A 8 5.14 -8.62 -6.96
CA THR A 8 5.54 -8.76 -8.37
C THR A 8 4.86 -7.73 -9.27
N ARG A 9 3.57 -7.44 -9.08
CA ARG A 9 2.88 -6.39 -9.86
C ARG A 9 3.41 -5.00 -9.56
N PHE A 10 3.69 -4.70 -8.31
CA PHE A 10 4.27 -3.42 -7.90
C PHE A 10 5.64 -3.21 -8.56
N ASP A 11 6.50 -4.24 -8.51
CA ASP A 11 7.83 -4.22 -9.13
C ASP A 11 7.73 -4.16 -10.67
N ASN A 12 6.80 -4.89 -11.30
CA ASN A 12 6.55 -4.85 -12.75
C ASN A 12 6.05 -3.48 -13.26
N LYS A 13 5.39 -2.70 -12.39
CA LYS A 13 5.02 -1.31 -12.69
C LYS A 13 6.20 -0.34 -12.59
N GLY A 14 7.38 -0.82 -12.19
CA GLY A 14 8.57 0.01 -11.97
C GLY A 14 8.45 0.90 -10.72
N PHE A 15 7.53 0.58 -9.80
CA PHE A 15 7.34 1.38 -8.61
C PHE A 15 8.41 1.08 -7.56
N SER A 16 8.89 2.14 -6.90
CA SER A 16 9.77 2.03 -5.74
C SER A 16 8.99 2.39 -4.48
N PRO A 17 9.05 1.60 -3.39
CA PRO A 17 8.35 1.91 -2.15
C PRO A 17 8.70 3.29 -1.59
N MET A 18 9.94 3.75 -1.78
CA MET A 18 10.38 5.07 -1.34
C MET A 18 9.79 6.19 -2.22
N ALA A 19 9.86 6.04 -3.55
CA ALA A 19 9.29 7.03 -4.46
C ALA A 19 7.77 7.13 -4.31
N TYR A 20 7.11 5.98 -4.16
CA TYR A 20 5.68 5.87 -3.96
C TYR A 20 5.25 6.46 -2.62
N ALA A 21 6.00 6.22 -1.54
CA ALA A 21 5.78 6.87 -0.25
C ALA A 21 5.92 8.40 -0.35
N LYS A 22 6.95 8.90 -1.03
CA LYS A 22 7.11 10.35 -1.25
C LYS A 22 5.94 10.94 -2.04
N ALA A 23 5.39 10.22 -3.02
CA ALA A 23 4.24 10.68 -3.80
C ALA A 23 2.95 10.71 -2.96
N TYR A 24 2.67 9.66 -2.17
CA TYR A 24 1.37 9.43 -1.54
C TYR A 24 1.32 9.58 -0.01
N ALA A 25 2.44 9.97 0.63
CA ALA A 25 2.43 10.40 2.03
C ALA A 25 1.52 11.62 2.21
N ARG A 26 0.82 11.68 3.35
CA ARG A 26 -0.10 12.77 3.69
C ARG A 26 0.65 14.09 3.83
N GLU A 27 1.80 14.04 4.49
CA GLU A 27 2.70 15.16 4.69
C GLU A 27 4.05 14.81 4.09
N LYS A 28 4.75 15.81 3.54
CA LYS A 28 6.08 15.60 2.91
C LYS A 28 7.23 15.67 3.92
N ASN A 29 6.95 15.47 5.21
CA ASN A 29 7.98 15.36 6.22
C ASN A 29 8.57 13.95 6.29
N LYS A 30 9.79 13.85 6.82
CA LYS A 30 10.54 12.59 6.88
C LYS A 30 9.80 11.49 7.65
N ARG A 31 9.08 11.85 8.71
CA ARG A 31 8.36 10.91 9.58
C ARG A 31 7.19 10.25 8.86
N GLU A 32 6.36 11.04 8.19
CA GLU A 32 5.20 10.54 7.46
C GLU A 32 5.58 9.77 6.19
N ILE A 33 6.64 10.21 5.49
CA ILE A 33 7.18 9.45 4.34
C ILE A 33 7.65 8.07 4.80
N GLU A 34 8.40 8.00 5.90
CA GLU A 34 8.91 6.74 6.40
C GLU A 34 7.79 5.82 6.89
N LYS A 35 6.81 6.36 7.62
CA LYS A 35 5.61 5.61 8.03
C LYS A 35 4.87 5.05 6.81
N THR A 36 4.69 5.86 5.77
CA THR A 36 4.02 5.43 4.53
C THR A 36 4.82 4.34 3.81
N ARG A 37 6.15 4.46 3.76
CA ARG A 37 7.05 3.45 3.19
C ARG A 37 6.94 2.11 3.92
N VAL A 38 6.93 2.14 5.26
CA VAL A 38 6.74 0.95 6.08
C VAL A 38 5.37 0.31 5.82
N THR A 39 4.31 1.11 5.75
CA THR A 39 2.96 0.62 5.41
C THR A 39 2.91 -0.02 4.03
N ILE A 40 3.52 0.59 3.00
CA ILE A 40 3.61 0.00 1.66
C ILE A 40 4.31 -1.37 1.75
N ASN A 41 5.46 -1.47 2.42
CA ASN A 41 6.16 -2.74 2.55
C ASN A 41 5.34 -3.81 3.29
N LYS A 42 4.59 -3.42 4.34
CA LYS A 42 3.67 -4.33 5.03
C LYS A 42 2.54 -4.81 4.12
N ILE A 43 2.01 -3.95 3.24
CA ILE A 43 0.99 -4.34 2.26
C ILE A 43 1.59 -5.29 1.22
N LEU A 44 2.79 -5.00 0.71
CA LEU A 44 3.46 -5.83 -0.29
C LEU A 44 3.87 -7.20 0.25
N SER A 45 4.18 -7.32 1.55
CA SER A 45 4.38 -8.61 2.21
C SER A 45 3.06 -9.30 2.61
N GLY A 46 1.95 -8.56 2.53
CA GLY A 46 0.62 -8.93 3.00
C GLY A 46 0.50 -9.09 4.51
N ALA A 47 1.43 -8.50 5.28
CA ALA A 47 1.32 -8.31 6.71
C ALA A 47 0.24 -7.27 7.08
N ALA A 48 -0.10 -6.36 6.16
CA ALA A 48 -1.19 -5.40 6.31
C ALA A 48 -2.17 -5.52 5.15
N THR A 49 -3.42 -5.86 5.46
CA THR A 49 -4.50 -6.07 4.48
C THR A 49 -5.64 -5.07 4.65
N GLY A 50 -5.52 -4.07 5.53
CA GLY A 50 -6.56 -3.05 5.75
C GLY A 50 -7.80 -3.56 6.49
N THR A 51 -7.77 -4.78 7.04
CA THR A 51 -8.86 -5.37 7.84
C THR A 51 -8.66 -5.21 9.35
N TYR A 52 -7.47 -4.80 9.81
CA TYR A 52 -7.15 -4.67 11.23
C TYR A 52 -7.56 -3.28 11.77
N LYS A 53 -8.45 -3.28 12.78
CA LYS A 53 -9.14 -2.12 13.40
C LYS A 53 -8.28 -0.91 13.82
N GLN A 54 -6.95 -1.03 13.86
CA GLN A 54 -6.04 0.00 14.39
C GLN A 54 -5.05 0.57 13.36
N GLU A 55 -4.96 0.03 12.14
CA GLU A 55 -4.05 0.51 11.07
C GLU A 55 -4.80 1.25 9.92
N ASP A 56 -6.06 1.62 10.17
CA ASP A 56 -7.12 1.71 9.16
C ASP A 56 -7.10 2.91 8.20
N GLY A 57 -6.56 4.07 8.57
CA GLY A 57 -6.63 5.25 7.68
C GLY A 57 -5.61 5.20 6.54
N LEU A 58 -4.33 5.06 6.91
CA LEU A 58 -3.22 5.12 5.97
C LEU A 58 -3.17 3.88 5.08
N THR A 59 -3.33 2.70 5.67
CA THR A 59 -3.27 1.41 4.95
C THR A 59 -4.37 1.33 3.90
N ARG A 60 -5.63 1.68 4.26
CA ARG A 60 -6.73 1.70 3.29
C ARG A 60 -6.49 2.68 2.16
N ARG A 61 -5.95 3.86 2.46
CA ARG A 61 -5.62 4.86 1.44
C ARG A 61 -4.57 4.38 0.46
N ILE A 62 -3.51 3.74 0.95
CA ILE A 62 -2.46 3.16 0.09
C ILE A 62 -3.01 1.99 -0.73
N ILE A 63 -3.78 1.08 -0.13
CA ILE A 63 -4.41 -0.04 -0.85
C ILE A 63 -5.37 0.50 -1.95
N ALA A 64 -6.15 1.53 -1.66
CA ALA A 64 -7.02 2.17 -2.66
C ALA A 64 -6.21 2.77 -3.81
N GLN A 65 -5.07 3.40 -3.53
CA GLN A 65 -4.18 3.91 -4.57
C GLN A 65 -3.55 2.78 -5.39
N LEU A 66 -3.09 1.71 -4.73
CA LEU A 66 -2.58 0.51 -5.40
C LEU A 66 -3.64 -0.14 -6.31
N LYS A 67 -4.93 -0.07 -5.95
CA LYS A 67 -6.05 -0.53 -6.79
C LYS A 67 -6.22 0.35 -8.02
N LYS A 68 -6.17 1.68 -7.87
CA LYS A 68 -6.20 2.62 -9.00
C LYS A 68 -5.03 2.39 -9.96
N ASP A 69 -3.85 2.08 -9.41
CA ASP A 69 -2.63 1.84 -10.20
C ASP A 69 -2.57 0.40 -10.79
N GLY A 70 -3.60 -0.42 -10.55
CA GLY A 70 -3.71 -1.79 -11.06
C GLY A 70 -2.77 -2.80 -10.39
N VAL A 71 -2.17 -2.44 -9.25
CA VAL A 71 -1.32 -3.34 -8.46
C VAL A 71 -2.19 -4.24 -7.57
N TRP A 72 -3.19 -3.65 -6.91
CA TRP A 72 -4.21 -4.37 -6.16
C TRP A 72 -5.33 -4.81 -7.10
N ILE A 73 -5.70 -6.09 -7.07
CA ILE A 73 -6.73 -6.69 -7.92
C ILE A 73 -7.78 -7.36 -7.05
N GLY A 74 -9.06 -7.13 -7.33
CA GLY A 74 -10.16 -7.67 -6.56
C GLY A 74 -10.82 -6.64 -5.63
N PRO A 75 -11.83 -7.08 -4.87
CA PRO A 75 -12.56 -6.20 -3.97
C PRO A 75 -11.65 -5.61 -2.91
N LEU A 76 -11.92 -4.36 -2.50
CA LEU A 76 -11.24 -3.83 -1.33
C LEU A 76 -11.73 -4.59 -0.10
N PRO A 77 -10.85 -4.87 0.89
CA PRO A 77 -11.21 -5.64 2.08
C PRO A 77 -12.38 -5.08 2.91
N TRP A 78 -12.70 -3.80 2.72
CA TRP A 78 -13.79 -3.08 3.38
C TRP A 78 -14.97 -2.74 2.46
N GLU A 79 -14.89 -3.05 1.16
CA GLU A 79 -16.04 -3.04 0.26
C GLU A 79 -16.79 -4.38 0.48
N LYS A 80 -17.71 -4.39 1.44
CA LYS A 80 -18.73 -5.45 1.56
C LYS A 80 -19.97 -5.04 0.78
#